data_AF-A0A6A4KRL2-F1
#
_entry.id   AF-A0A6A4KRL2-F1
#
_cell.length_a   1.000
_cell.length_b   1.000
_cell.length_c   1.000
_cell.angle_alpha   90.00
_cell.angle_beta   90.00
_cell.angle_gamma   90.00
#
_symmetry.space_group_name_H-M   'P 1'
#
loop_
_entity.id
_entity.type
_entity.pdbx_description
1 polymer ?
#
loop_
_entity_poly.entity_id
_entity_poly.type
_entity_poly.pdbx_seq_one_letter_code
_entity_poly.pdbx_strand_id
1 'polypeptide(L)'
;MLFLLLASLFFHTCLHSTSAYEDPRWTSCTTTTTTYTPNSTFSATLTTALTTLQTTTAATGFATTTATNPTTNTSVTALALCRSSTSPPDCQTCVAAAALGMLNDIPDLFS
;
A
#
# COMPACT_ATOMS: atom_id res chain seq x y z
N MET A 1 21.08 36.86 -10.65
CA MET A 1 20.05 36.35 -11.59
C MET A 1 20.18 34.83 -11.77
N LEU A 2 21.32 34.31 -12.25
CA LEU A 2 21.54 32.85 -12.41
C LEU A 2 21.44 32.04 -11.11
N PHE A 3 22.00 32.56 -10.00
CA PHE A 3 21.93 31.90 -8.69
C PHE A 3 20.49 31.75 -8.16
N LEU A 4 19.65 32.75 -8.38
CA LEU A 4 18.23 32.73 -7.98
C LEU A 4 17.41 31.74 -8.82
N LEU A 5 17.73 31.61 -10.11
CA LEU A 5 17.12 30.64 -11.02
C LEU A 5 17.50 29.20 -10.63
N LEU A 6 18.77 28.95 -10.29
CA LEU A 6 19.23 27.64 -9.82
C LEU A 6 18.61 27.26 -8.47
N ALA A 7 18.49 28.21 -7.54
CA ALA A 7 17.79 27.99 -6.27
C ALA A 7 16.31 27.66 -6.49
N SER A 8 15.61 28.41 -7.35
CA SER A 8 14.19 28.16 -7.67
C SER A 8 13.97 26.78 -8.29
N LEU A 9 14.86 26.35 -9.20
CA LEU A 9 14.76 25.04 -9.84
C LEU A 9 14.99 23.90 -8.83
N PHE A 10 15.94 24.09 -7.91
CA PHE A 10 16.22 23.15 -6.82
C PHE A 10 15.02 22.99 -5.86
N PHE A 11 14.36 24.09 -5.48
CA PHE A 11 13.15 24.04 -4.66
C PHE A 11 11.98 23.36 -5.38
N HIS A 12 11.80 23.56 -6.70
CA HIS A 12 10.77 22.87 -7.49
C HIS A 12 11.01 21.35 -7.62
N THR A 13 12.28 20.92 -7.68
CA THR A 13 12.63 19.49 -7.72
C THR A 13 12.45 18.81 -6.35
N CYS A 14 12.72 19.50 -5.24
CA CYS A 14 12.47 18.95 -3.90
C CYS A 14 10.98 18.81 -3.57
N LEU A 15 10.11 19.67 -4.11
CA LEU A 15 8.66 19.56 -3.95
C LEU A 15 8.04 18.37 -4.70
N HIS A 16 8.71 17.86 -5.74
CA HIS A 16 8.28 16.69 -6.50
C HIS A 16 8.75 15.36 -5.91
N SER A 17 9.39 15.37 -4.74
CA SER A 17 9.55 14.16 -3.95
C SER A 17 8.17 13.75 -3.40
N THR A 18 7.28 13.26 -4.25
CA THR A 18 6.12 12.50 -3.81
C THR A 18 6.70 11.22 -3.23
N SER A 19 6.89 11.20 -1.91
CA SER A 19 7.04 9.95 -1.22
C SER A 19 5.83 9.10 -1.60
N ALA A 20 6.05 7.99 -2.29
CA ALA A 20 4.98 7.03 -2.55
C ALA A 20 4.43 6.44 -1.24
N TYR A 21 5.16 6.61 -0.14
CA TYR A 21 4.73 6.31 1.21
C TYR A 21 4.47 7.63 1.97
N GLU A 22 3.23 8.11 1.93
CA GLU A 22 2.76 8.95 3.04
C GLU A 22 2.47 8.02 4.22
N ASP A 23 2.92 8.40 5.42
CA ASP A 23 2.47 7.80 6.68
C ASP A 23 0.94 7.64 6.64
N PRO A 24 0.38 6.46 6.92
CA PRO A 24 -1.06 6.24 6.79
C PRO A 24 -1.82 7.29 7.59
N ARG A 25 -2.57 8.15 6.88
CA ARG A 25 -3.37 9.21 7.51
C ARG A 25 -4.34 8.68 8.56
N TRP A 26 -4.76 7.44 8.38
CA TRP A 26 -5.64 6.72 9.30
C TRP A 26 -5.46 5.21 9.11
N THR A 27 -5.28 4.51 10.22
CA THR A 27 -5.26 3.04 10.25
C THR A 27 -6.42 2.56 11.11
N SER A 28 -7.20 1.60 10.58
CA SER A 28 -8.29 0.97 11.32
C SER A 28 -8.10 -0.54 11.29
N CYS A 29 -7.75 -1.10 12.44
CA CYS A 29 -7.66 -2.53 12.65
C CYS A 29 -8.80 -2.97 13.58
N THR A 30 -9.33 -4.18 13.38
CA THR A 30 -10.33 -4.74 14.28
C THR A 30 -9.77 -4.84 15.70
N THR A 31 -10.50 -4.33 16.68
CA THR A 31 -10.14 -4.31 18.12
C THR A 31 -10.32 -5.65 18.83
N THR A 32 -10.74 -6.69 18.11
CA THR A 32 -10.71 -8.06 18.63
C THR A 32 -9.27 -8.49 18.80
N THR A 33 -8.94 -9.07 19.96
CA THR A 33 -7.59 -9.61 20.30
C THR A 33 -7.12 -10.77 19.41
N THR A 34 -7.82 -11.05 18.32
CA THR A 34 -7.54 -12.15 17.40
C THR A 34 -6.59 -11.65 16.31
N THR A 35 -5.30 -11.71 16.60
CA THR A 35 -4.25 -11.56 15.58
C THR A 35 -4.05 -12.89 14.85
N TYR A 36 -3.67 -12.84 13.58
CA TYR A 36 -3.23 -14.04 12.88
C TYR A 36 -1.76 -14.31 13.20
N THR A 37 -1.36 -15.57 13.28
CA THR A 37 0.04 -15.92 13.54
C THR A 37 0.91 -15.64 12.30
N PRO A 38 2.14 -15.11 12.47
CA PRO A 38 3.10 -15.02 11.38
C PRO A 38 3.26 -16.38 10.68
N ASN A 39 3.40 -16.38 9.36
CA ASN A 39 3.48 -17.60 8.54
C ASN A 39 2.23 -18.50 8.56
N SER A 40 1.09 -18.03 9.08
CA SER A 40 -0.19 -18.73 8.94
C SER A 40 -0.66 -18.76 7.49
N THR A 41 -1.61 -19.67 7.20
CA THR A 41 -2.29 -19.69 5.90
C THR A 41 -2.96 -18.35 5.58
N PHE A 42 -3.50 -17.66 6.59
CA PHE A 42 -4.06 -16.33 6.41
C PHE A 42 -3.01 -15.31 5.96
N SER A 43 -1.81 -15.32 6.57
CA SER A 43 -0.70 -14.45 6.18
C SER A 43 -0.30 -14.63 4.71
N ALA A 44 -0.22 -15.88 4.24
CA ALA A 44 0.08 -16.18 2.83
C ALA A 44 -1.05 -15.75 1.88
N THR A 45 -2.31 -16.00 2.24
CA THR A 45 -3.47 -15.56 1.46
C THR A 45 -3.55 -14.03 1.39
N LEU A 46 -3.28 -13.33 2.49
CA LEU A 46 -3.21 -11.87 2.56
C LEU A 46 -2.12 -11.32 1.64
N THR A 47 -0.91 -11.89 1.72
CA THR A 47 0.22 -11.50 0.86
C THR A 47 -0.12 -11.65 -0.63
N THR A 48 -0.84 -12.73 -0.98
CA THR A 48 -1.32 -12.96 -2.35
C THR A 48 -2.32 -11.89 -2.80
N ALA A 49 -3.29 -11.55 -1.95
CA ALA A 49 -4.27 -10.50 -2.23
C ALA A 49 -3.58 -9.14 -2.45
N LEU A 50 -2.65 -8.75 -1.55
CA LEU A 50 -1.92 -7.50 -1.64
C LEU A 50 -1.05 -7.41 -2.89
N THR A 51 -0.33 -8.49 -3.24
CA THR A 51 0.48 -8.55 -4.48
C THR A 51 -0.39 -8.42 -5.74
N THR A 52 -1.59 -8.99 -5.72
CA THR A 52 -2.55 -8.87 -6.83
C THR A 52 -2.98 -7.41 -7.01
N LEU A 53 -3.27 -6.70 -5.92
CA LEU A 53 -3.66 -5.29 -5.99
C LEU A 53 -2.52 -4.40 -6.52
N GLN A 54 -1.28 -4.63 -6.09
CA GLN A 54 -0.12 -3.87 -6.58
C GLN A 54 -0.01 -3.89 -8.12
N THR A 55 -0.33 -5.01 -8.75
CA THR A 55 -0.22 -5.17 -10.21
C THR A 55 -1.47 -4.72 -10.97
N THR A 56 -2.64 -4.74 -10.33
CA THR A 56 -3.93 -4.50 -11.00
C THR A 56 -4.46 -3.08 -10.81
N THR A 57 -4.18 -2.43 -9.67
CA THR A 57 -4.73 -1.11 -9.36
C THR A 57 -4.17 -0.01 -10.27
N ALA A 58 -2.91 -0.12 -10.70
CA ALA A 58 -2.24 0.91 -11.50
C ALA A 58 -2.95 1.23 -12.84
N ALA A 59 -3.61 0.23 -13.44
CA ALA A 59 -4.24 0.37 -14.75
C ALA A 59 -5.47 1.31 -14.74
N THR A 60 -6.22 1.31 -13.64
CA THR A 60 -7.52 1.99 -13.53
C THR A 60 -7.60 2.96 -12.34
N GLY A 61 -6.61 2.91 -11.45
CA GLY A 61 -6.64 3.55 -10.14
C GLY A 61 -7.51 2.84 -9.11
N PHE A 62 -8.13 1.70 -9.44
CA PHE A 62 -9.01 0.95 -8.53
C PHE A 62 -9.04 -0.54 -8.87
N ALA A 63 -8.87 -1.40 -7.87
CA ALA A 63 -9.06 -2.84 -8.04
C ALA A 63 -9.61 -3.50 -6.76
N THR A 64 -10.33 -4.60 -6.96
CA THR A 64 -10.74 -5.52 -5.89
C THR A 64 -10.23 -6.92 -6.21
N THR A 65 -9.97 -7.71 -5.17
CA THR A 65 -9.56 -9.10 -5.31
C THR A 65 -10.05 -9.95 -4.15
N THR A 66 -10.26 -11.23 -4.42
CA THR A 66 -10.46 -12.25 -3.39
C THR A 66 -9.44 -13.35 -3.61
N ALA A 67 -8.49 -13.48 -2.69
CA ALA A 67 -7.56 -14.60 -2.66
C ALA A 67 -8.12 -15.71 -1.76
N THR A 68 -8.09 -16.95 -2.22
CA THR A 68 -8.58 -18.11 -1.46
C THR A 68 -7.50 -19.18 -1.44
N ASN A 69 -7.14 -19.67 -0.25
CA ASN A 69 -6.32 -20.87 -0.13
C ASN A 69 -7.20 -22.11 -0.42
N PRO A 70 -6.86 -22.93 -1.44
CA PRO A 70 -7.71 -24.05 -1.86
C PRO A 70 -7.71 -25.21 -0.86
N THR A 71 -6.73 -25.29 0.03
CA THR A 71 -6.60 -26.40 0.99
C THR A 71 -7.33 -26.10 2.29
N THR A 72 -7.21 -24.88 2.81
CA THR A 72 -7.81 -24.49 4.10
C THR A 72 -9.13 -23.74 3.95
N ASN A 73 -9.54 -23.40 2.71
CA ASN A 73 -10.65 -22.49 2.41
C ASN A 73 -10.53 -21.12 3.13
N THR A 74 -9.31 -20.70 3.44
CA THR A 74 -9.05 -19.37 4.01
C THR A 74 -9.09 -18.33 2.90
N SER A 75 -10.03 -17.39 2.99
CA SER A 75 -10.22 -16.33 1.99
C SER A 75 -9.91 -14.94 2.55
N VAL A 76 -9.32 -14.08 1.72
CA VAL A 76 -9.07 -12.66 1.99
C VAL A 76 -9.65 -11.85 0.84
N THR A 77 -10.57 -10.95 1.16
CA THR A 77 -11.07 -9.94 0.22
C THR A 77 -10.34 -8.62 0.47
N ALA A 78 -9.81 -8.03 -0.58
CA ALA A 78 -9.04 -6.79 -0.50
C ALA A 78 -9.40 -5.83 -1.64
N LEU A 79 -9.08 -4.56 -1.41
CA LEU A 79 -9.40 -3.42 -2.26
C LEU A 79 -8.22 -2.44 -2.20
N ALA A 80 -7.86 -1.84 -3.33
CA ALA A 80 -6.99 -0.67 -3.38
C ALA A 80 -7.58 0.41 -4.29
N LEU A 81 -7.43 1.66 -3.87
CA LEU A 81 -7.91 2.85 -4.56
C LEU A 81 -6.81 3.93 -4.53
N CYS A 82 -6.40 4.37 -5.71
CA CYS A 82 -5.54 5.52 -5.89
C CYS A 82 -6.37 6.80 -6.02
N ARG A 83 -5.77 7.93 -5.64
CA ARG A 83 -6.37 9.24 -5.88
C ARG A 83 -6.46 9.50 -7.37
N SER A 84 -7.56 10.11 -7.83
CA SER A 84 -7.85 10.35 -9.26
C SER A 84 -6.81 11.20 -10.02
N SER A 85 -5.97 11.95 -9.32
CA SER A 85 -4.89 12.76 -9.90
C SER A 85 -3.55 12.03 -9.99
N THR A 86 -3.48 10.76 -9.59
CA THR A 86 -2.24 9.97 -9.52
C THR A 86 -1.97 9.31 -10.86
N SER A 87 -0.72 9.37 -11.33
CA SER A 87 -0.34 8.64 -12.55
C SER A 87 -0.30 7.12 -12.30
N PRO A 88 -0.44 6.27 -13.34
CA PRO A 88 -0.32 4.82 -13.18
C PRO A 88 0.95 4.33 -12.42
N PRO A 89 2.18 4.81 -12.74
CA PRO A 89 3.37 4.38 -12.00
C PRO A 89 3.38 4.87 -10.54
N ASP A 90 2.90 6.10 -10.29
CA ASP A 90 2.79 6.61 -8.92
C ASP A 90 1.75 5.81 -8.12
N CYS A 91 0.64 5.42 -8.76
CA CYS A 91 -0.39 4.58 -8.17
C CYS A 91 0.16 3.19 -7.82
N GLN A 92 0.92 2.57 -8.73
CA GLN A 92 1.59 1.30 -8.47
C GLN A 92 2.51 1.39 -7.26
N THR A 93 3.34 2.45 -7.21
CA THR A 93 4.30 2.65 -6.12
C THR A 93 3.58 2.91 -4.79
N CYS A 94 2.50 3.68 -4.81
CA CYS A 94 1.66 3.97 -3.64
C CYS A 94 1.00 2.71 -3.08
N VAL A 95 0.40 1.87 -3.93
CA VAL A 95 -0.22 0.61 -3.49
C VAL A 95 0.84 -0.37 -2.95
N ALA A 96 2.02 -0.43 -3.56
CA ALA A 96 3.12 -1.24 -3.06
C ALA A 96 3.60 -0.78 -1.68
N ALA A 97 3.76 0.54 -1.49
CA ALA A 97 4.15 1.12 -0.21
C ALA A 97 3.08 0.88 0.88
N ALA A 98 1.80 1.07 0.55
CA ALA A 98 0.69 0.79 1.46
C ALA A 98 0.62 -0.70 1.84
N ALA A 99 0.78 -1.61 0.87
CA ALA A 99 0.81 -3.05 1.12
C ALA A 99 1.97 -3.46 2.05
N LEU A 100 3.16 -2.87 1.86
CA LEU A 100 4.30 -3.08 2.74
C LEU A 100 4.03 -2.53 4.15
N GLY A 101 3.50 -1.32 4.26
CA GLY A 101 3.10 -0.74 5.55
C GLY A 101 2.09 -1.62 6.28
N MET A 102 1.05 -2.10 5.60
CA MET A 102 0.07 -3.02 6.17
C MET A 102 0.68 -4.33 6.66
N LEU A 103 1.78 -4.82 6.07
CA LEU A 103 2.49 -6.02 6.54
C LEU A 103 3.48 -5.71 7.67
N ASN A 104 4.07 -4.50 7.66
CA ASN A 104 5.10 -4.03 8.59
C ASN A 104 4.57 -3.30 9.83
N ASP A 105 3.31 -2.86 9.86
CA ASP A 105 2.65 -2.25 11.04
C ASP A 105 1.98 -3.33 11.91
N ILE A 106 1.81 -4.54 11.39
CA ILE A 106 1.34 -5.70 12.15
C ILE A 106 2.27 -6.12 13.31
N PRO A 107 3.60 -5.87 13.32
CA PRO A 107 4.49 -5.95 14.47
C PRO A 107 4.27 -4.88 15.56
N ASP A 108 3.64 -3.73 15.27
CA ASP A 108 3.50 -2.64 16.26
C ASP A 108 2.18 -2.68 17.05
N LEU A 109 1.33 -3.66 16.77
CA LEU A 109 0.17 -4.03 17.60
C LEU A 109 0.54 -4.94 18.80
N PHE A 110 1.85 -5.11 19.06
CA PHE A 110 2.40 -5.96 20.13
C PHE A 110 3.05 -5.17 21.29
N SER A 111 2.79 -3.86 21.41
CA SER A 111 3.14 -3.09 22.62
C SER A 111 1.91 -2.58 23.34
#